data_AF-A0A847V0U1-F1
#
_entry.id   AF-A0A847V0U1-F1
#
_cell.length_a   1.000
_cell.length_b   1.000
_cell.length_c   1.000
_cell.angle_alpha   90.00
_cell.angle_beta   90.00
_cell.angle_gamma   90.00
#
_symmetry.space_group_name_H-M   'P 1'
#
loop_
_entity.id
_entity.type
_entity.pdbx_description
1 polymer ?
#
loop_
_entity_poly.entity_id
_entity_poly.type
_entity_poly.pdbx_seq_one_letter_code
_entity_poly.pdbx_strand_id
1 'polypeptide(L)'
;MSPKLQKGEEMIRALRPHPLAFYRLYGVWIYLSLVGVYFSSGSTVTIYDMTPETSARILWWLSILVPAVLIALFRINWRWLFALGAPAVIAFSLPGQPEYIDLIEGFGLDWFMDQNHILTTFGILGVLGTEAHRRSHRYYITNWRLIMESGHLGVHRRTLLYKNINDLVVEQSFPGKVFNFGTIIPITASGLGLGDDFSMVGAAVGGRAMVGAGGGKAVSTPRGRSHHLLEGVGRPEEVHDLIISLMHSQR
;
A
#
# COMPACT_ATOMS: atom_id res chain seq x y z
N MET A 1 21.08 -7.93 4.14
CA MET A 1 21.90 -8.01 5.36
C MET A 1 21.16 -8.93 6.32
N SER A 2 21.79 -10.03 6.73
CA SER A 2 21.23 -10.92 7.76
C SER A 2 21.28 -10.22 9.12
N PRO A 3 20.30 -10.44 10.01
CA PRO A 3 20.33 -9.87 11.36
C PRO A 3 21.49 -10.48 12.16
N LYS A 4 22.10 -9.68 13.04
CA LYS A 4 23.13 -10.16 13.98
C LYS A 4 22.45 -11.00 15.06
N LEU A 5 22.72 -12.31 15.05
CA LEU A 5 22.21 -13.26 16.02
C LEU A 5 22.98 -13.14 17.35
N GLN A 6 22.28 -13.36 18.46
CA GLN A 6 22.91 -13.47 19.79
C GLN A 6 23.55 -14.85 19.98
N LYS A 7 24.38 -15.00 21.03
CA LYS A 7 25.08 -16.25 21.31
C LYS A 7 24.06 -17.33 21.70
N GLY A 8 23.95 -18.40 20.90
CA GLY A 8 22.94 -19.45 21.07
C GLY A 8 21.59 -19.15 20.37
N GLU A 9 21.48 -18.03 19.66
CA GLU A 9 20.32 -17.73 18.82
C GLU A 9 20.51 -18.34 17.43
N GLU A 10 19.53 -19.12 16.99
CA GLU A 10 19.52 -19.77 15.68
C GLU A 10 18.41 -19.19 14.81
N MET A 11 18.70 -18.98 13.52
CA MET A 11 17.71 -18.54 12.55
C MET A 11 16.91 -19.76 12.06
N ILE A 12 15.62 -19.79 12.37
CA ILE A 12 14.73 -20.89 11.99
C ILE A 12 14.18 -20.65 10.58
N ARG A 13 13.69 -19.44 10.32
CA ARG A 13 13.07 -19.11 9.03
C ARG A 13 13.26 -17.65 8.66
N ALA A 14 13.63 -17.41 7.40
CA ALA A 14 13.58 -16.07 6.80
C ALA A 14 12.38 -15.99 5.85
N LEU A 15 11.59 -14.93 5.99
CA LEU A 15 10.36 -14.70 5.25
C LEU A 15 10.41 -13.35 4.52
N ARG A 16 9.68 -13.28 3.41
CA ARG A 16 9.41 -12.04 2.67
C ARG A 16 7.93 -11.99 2.32
N PRO A 17 7.34 -10.80 2.17
CA PRO A 17 5.96 -10.70 1.75
C PRO A 17 5.77 -11.31 0.35
N HIS A 18 4.64 -11.99 0.16
CA HIS A 18 4.17 -12.47 -1.12
C HIS A 18 3.97 -11.28 -2.08
N PRO A 19 4.28 -11.41 -3.39
CA PRO A 19 4.06 -10.36 -4.38
C PRO A 19 2.65 -9.77 -4.34
N LEU A 20 1.64 -10.64 -4.26
CA LEU A 20 0.24 -10.23 -4.22
C LEU A 20 -0.20 -9.63 -2.88
N ALA A 21 0.63 -9.61 -1.83
CA ALA A 21 0.25 -8.98 -0.56
C ALA A 21 -0.06 -7.49 -0.72
N PHE A 22 0.64 -6.83 -1.63
CA PHE A 22 0.47 -5.40 -1.94
C PHE A 22 -0.45 -5.15 -3.15
N TYR A 23 -1.34 -6.10 -3.48
CA TYR A 23 -2.23 -6.02 -4.66
C TYR A 23 -2.99 -4.70 -4.77
N ARG A 24 -3.38 -4.10 -3.65
CA ARG A 24 -4.10 -2.81 -3.63
C ARG A 24 -3.24 -1.67 -4.16
N LEU A 25 -1.94 -1.66 -3.86
CA LEU A 25 -0.99 -0.67 -4.35
C LEU A 25 -0.68 -0.91 -5.83
N TYR A 26 -0.40 -2.17 -6.21
CA TYR A 26 -0.23 -2.52 -7.62
C TYR A 26 -1.44 -2.15 -8.46
N GLY A 27 -2.66 -2.43 -7.98
CA GLY A 27 -3.90 -2.13 -8.69
C GLY A 27 -4.05 -0.65 -9.00
N VAL A 28 -3.68 0.24 -8.08
CA VAL A 28 -3.74 1.70 -8.30
C VAL A 28 -2.77 2.15 -9.40
N TRP A 29 -1.53 1.67 -9.36
CA TRP A 29 -0.51 2.06 -10.34
C TRP A 29 -0.72 1.42 -11.72
N ILE A 30 -1.17 0.16 -11.75
CA ILE A 30 -1.58 -0.53 -12.97
C ILE A 30 -2.77 0.22 -13.59
N TYR A 31 -3.77 0.60 -12.78
CA TYR A 31 -4.90 1.40 -13.26
C TYR A 31 -4.43 2.70 -13.92
N LEU A 32 -3.55 3.45 -13.26
CA LEU A 32 -3.00 4.69 -13.83
C LEU A 32 -2.27 4.45 -15.16
N SER A 33 -1.49 3.37 -15.24
CA SER A 33 -0.80 2.96 -16.47
C SER A 33 -1.79 2.62 -17.59
N LEU A 34 -2.84 1.86 -17.28
CA LEU A 34 -3.89 1.49 -18.24
C LEU A 34 -4.67 2.70 -18.75
N VAL A 35 -4.95 3.69 -17.90
CA VAL A 35 -5.58 4.96 -18.34
C VAL A 35 -4.70 5.64 -19.39
N GLY A 36 -3.39 5.76 -19.14
CA GLY A 36 -2.45 6.33 -20.11
C GLY A 36 -2.44 5.55 -21.44
N VAL A 37 -2.35 4.23 -21.39
CA VAL A 37 -2.38 3.37 -22.59
C VAL A 37 -3.69 3.52 -23.37
N TYR A 38 -4.83 3.53 -22.67
CA TYR A 38 -6.15 3.66 -23.28
C TYR A 38 -6.29 4.96 -24.06
N PHE A 39 -5.93 6.10 -23.46
CA PHE A 39 -6.04 7.40 -24.14
C PHE A 39 -4.95 7.64 -25.19
N SER A 40 -3.80 6.97 -25.11
CA SER A 40 -2.77 6.95 -26.16
C SER A 40 -3.25 6.26 -27.44
N SER A 41 -4.15 5.27 -27.33
CA SER A 41 -4.71 4.54 -28.48
C SER A 41 -5.71 5.35 -29.34
N GLY A 42 -5.94 6.63 -29.02
CA GLY A 42 -6.83 7.51 -29.78
C GLY A 42 -8.31 7.28 -29.45
N SER A 43 -8.73 7.65 -28.24
CA SER A 43 -10.12 7.48 -27.81
C SER A 43 -11.08 8.28 -28.71
N THR A 44 -12.02 7.60 -29.37
CA THR A 44 -13.04 8.22 -30.25
C THR A 44 -14.31 8.64 -29.52
N VAL A 45 -14.27 8.69 -28.18
CA VAL A 45 -15.44 8.97 -27.35
C VAL A 45 -15.82 10.45 -27.49
N THR A 46 -17.08 10.70 -27.83
CA THR A 46 -17.68 12.03 -27.87
C THR A 46 -18.70 12.20 -26.76
N ILE A 47 -18.62 13.31 -26.04
CA ILE A 47 -19.59 13.71 -25.02
C ILE A 47 -20.48 14.79 -25.63
N TYR A 48 -21.73 14.44 -25.96
CA TYR A 48 -22.70 15.34 -26.60
C TYR A 48 -22.10 16.01 -27.86
N ASP A 49 -22.20 17.34 -27.96
CA ASP A 49 -21.74 18.15 -29.09
C ASP A 49 -20.26 18.59 -28.96
N MET A 50 -19.50 18.02 -28.02
CA MET A 50 -18.09 18.35 -27.86
C MET A 50 -17.22 17.63 -28.90
N THR A 51 -16.08 18.23 -29.24
CA THR A 51 -15.08 17.57 -30.08
C THR A 51 -14.55 16.31 -29.38
N PRO A 52 -14.09 15.29 -30.14
CA PRO A 52 -13.47 14.09 -29.57
C PRO A 52 -12.30 14.40 -28.65
N GLU A 53 -11.48 15.40 -29.00
CA GLU A 53 -10.33 15.81 -28.19
C GLU A 53 -10.75 16.38 -26.82
N THR A 54 -11.73 17.28 -26.80
CA THR A 54 -12.23 17.86 -25.55
C THR A 54 -12.91 16.81 -24.69
N SER A 55 -13.69 15.92 -25.32
CA SER A 55 -14.33 14.79 -24.64
C SER A 55 -13.31 13.85 -24.01
N ALA A 56 -12.26 13.50 -24.76
CA ALA A 56 -11.17 12.67 -24.28
C ALA A 56 -10.44 13.30 -23.08
N ARG A 57 -10.14 14.60 -23.13
CA ARG A 57 -9.49 15.31 -22.01
C ARG A 57 -10.35 15.31 -20.74
N ILE A 58 -11.66 15.53 -20.87
CA ILE A 58 -12.59 15.49 -19.72
C ILE A 58 -12.63 14.08 -19.12
N LEU A 59 -12.78 13.05 -19.96
CA LEU A 59 -12.81 11.66 -19.51
C LEU A 59 -11.50 11.21 -18.88
N TRP A 60 -10.36 11.69 -19.40
CA TRP A 60 -9.05 11.42 -18.84
C TRP A 60 -8.95 11.95 -17.40
N TRP A 61 -9.34 13.21 -17.17
CA TRP A 61 -9.37 13.80 -15.84
C TRP A 61 -10.35 13.09 -14.90
N LEU A 62 -11.56 12.78 -15.38
CA LEU A 62 -12.55 12.05 -14.59
C LEU A 62 -12.07 10.65 -14.20
N SER A 63 -11.39 9.95 -15.11
CA SER A 63 -10.82 8.63 -14.86
C SER A 63 -9.79 8.66 -13.73
N ILE A 64 -9.09 9.77 -13.50
CA ILE A 64 -8.10 9.87 -12.43
C ILE A 64 -8.73 10.44 -11.15
N LEU A 65 -9.48 11.55 -11.27
CA LEU A 65 -10.02 12.28 -10.12
C LEU A 65 -11.11 11.51 -9.39
N VAL A 66 -12.02 10.84 -10.11
CA VAL A 66 -13.12 10.11 -9.46
C VAL A 66 -12.57 8.98 -8.57
N PRO A 67 -11.70 8.06 -9.06
CA PRO A 67 -11.09 7.06 -8.18
C PRO A 67 -10.25 7.66 -7.06
N ALA A 68 -9.50 8.74 -7.32
CA ALA A 68 -8.67 9.37 -6.30
C ALA A 68 -9.51 9.95 -5.14
N VAL A 69 -10.62 10.64 -5.46
CA VAL A 69 -11.56 11.17 -4.47
C VAL A 69 -12.26 10.03 -3.73
N LEU A 70 -12.75 9.00 -4.44
CA LEU A 70 -13.38 7.84 -3.80
C LEU A 70 -12.42 7.17 -2.80
N ILE A 71 -11.17 6.90 -3.21
CA ILE A 71 -10.16 6.29 -2.32
C ILE A 71 -9.88 7.20 -1.13
N ALA A 72 -9.73 8.52 -1.34
CA ALA A 72 -9.44 9.46 -0.26
C ALA A 72 -10.58 9.56 0.75
N LEU A 73 -11.84 9.57 0.30
CA LEU A 73 -13.02 9.60 1.16
C LEU A 73 -13.17 8.29 1.95
N PHE A 74 -13.09 7.13 1.30
CA PHE A 74 -13.27 5.84 1.98
C PHE A 74 -12.11 5.49 2.92
N ARG A 75 -10.89 5.95 2.64
CA ARG A 75 -9.71 5.59 3.44
C ARG A 75 -9.27 6.69 4.41
N ILE A 76 -9.94 7.85 4.41
CA ILE A 76 -9.60 9.05 5.20
C ILE A 76 -8.09 9.32 5.12
N ASN A 77 -7.54 9.22 3.91
CA ASN A 77 -6.10 9.32 3.69
C ASN A 77 -5.82 10.13 2.43
N TRP A 78 -5.70 11.45 2.62
CA TRP A 78 -5.44 12.45 1.59
C TRP A 78 -4.17 12.20 0.77
N ARG A 79 -3.24 11.37 1.27
CA ARG A 79 -2.01 11.00 0.53
C ARG A 79 -2.33 10.34 -0.81
N TRP A 80 -3.46 9.66 -0.93
CA TRP A 80 -3.89 9.03 -2.19
C TRP A 80 -4.35 10.04 -3.25
N LEU A 81 -4.94 11.16 -2.83
CA LEU A 81 -5.25 12.26 -3.75
C LEU A 81 -3.97 12.83 -4.36
N PHE A 82 -2.91 13.00 -3.58
CA PHE A 82 -1.62 13.44 -4.11
C PHE A 82 -0.93 12.37 -4.94
N ALA A 83 -0.98 11.10 -4.53
CA ALA A 83 -0.33 10.00 -5.25
C ALA A 83 -0.90 9.80 -6.66
N LEU A 84 -2.21 10.04 -6.87
CA LEU A 84 -2.86 9.94 -8.18
C LEU A 84 -2.92 11.28 -8.91
N GLY A 85 -3.18 12.38 -8.18
CA GLY A 85 -3.37 13.71 -8.75
C GLY A 85 -2.06 14.37 -9.21
N ALA A 86 -0.97 14.23 -8.46
CA ALA A 86 0.30 14.87 -8.82
C ALA A 86 0.85 14.34 -10.17
N PRO A 87 0.92 13.02 -10.42
CA PRO A 87 1.31 12.51 -11.74
C PRO A 87 0.41 13.02 -12.87
N ALA A 88 -0.89 13.17 -12.62
CA ALA A 88 -1.83 13.67 -13.63
C ALA A 88 -1.60 15.14 -13.97
N VAL A 89 -1.40 15.99 -12.95
CA VAL A 89 -1.07 17.41 -13.15
C VAL A 89 0.25 17.56 -13.89
N ILE A 90 1.27 16.76 -13.53
CA ILE A 90 2.57 16.75 -14.20
C ILE A 90 2.42 16.33 -15.68
N ALA A 91 1.72 15.23 -15.93
CA ALA A 91 1.47 14.73 -17.28
C ALA A 91 0.72 15.74 -18.15
N PHE A 92 -0.19 16.52 -17.58
CA PHE A 92 -0.96 17.53 -18.30
C PHE A 92 -0.18 18.84 -18.54
N SER A 93 0.67 19.25 -17.58
CA SER A 93 1.27 20.59 -17.58
C SER A 93 2.65 20.66 -18.25
N LEU A 94 3.39 19.55 -18.30
CA LEU A 94 4.74 19.52 -18.86
C LEU A 94 4.77 19.53 -20.40
N PRO A 95 3.93 18.75 -21.12
CA PRO A 95 3.94 18.77 -22.58
C PRO A 95 3.71 20.18 -23.14
N GLY A 96 4.59 20.62 -24.04
CA GLY A 96 4.50 21.94 -24.68
C GLY A 96 5.34 23.05 -24.05
N GLN A 97 5.97 22.81 -22.90
CA GLN A 97 6.98 23.74 -22.36
C GLN A 97 8.27 23.65 -23.17
N PRO A 98 8.87 24.76 -23.65
CA PRO A 98 10.06 24.72 -24.50
C PRO A 98 11.25 24.06 -23.80
N GLU A 99 11.45 24.35 -22.50
CA GLU A 99 12.49 23.73 -21.69
C GLU A 99 12.34 22.20 -21.59
N TYR A 100 11.10 21.71 -21.57
CA TYR A 100 10.81 20.28 -21.53
C TYR A 100 11.06 19.62 -22.88
N ILE A 101 10.65 20.27 -23.98
CA ILE A 101 10.87 19.78 -25.34
C ILE A 101 12.38 19.67 -25.60
N ASP A 102 13.14 20.73 -25.36
CA ASP A 102 14.60 20.76 -25.56
C ASP A 102 15.30 19.66 -24.74
N LEU A 103 14.84 19.43 -23.50
CA LEU A 103 15.36 18.37 -22.63
C LEU A 103 15.12 16.98 -23.23
N ILE A 104 13.88 16.68 -23.62
CA ILE A 104 13.50 15.36 -24.09
C ILE A 104 14.12 15.05 -25.47
N GLU A 105 14.17 16.02 -26.38
CA GLU A 105 14.89 15.89 -27.66
C GLU A 105 16.39 15.65 -27.42
N GLY A 106 16.99 16.37 -26.46
CA GLY A 106 18.40 16.18 -26.07
C GLY A 106 18.74 14.77 -25.57
N PHE A 107 17.76 14.05 -25.01
CA PHE A 107 17.89 12.64 -24.61
C PHE A 107 17.40 11.65 -25.67
N GLY A 108 16.87 12.10 -26.80
CA GLY A 108 16.27 11.25 -27.84
C GLY A 108 15.02 10.51 -27.37
N LEU A 109 14.24 11.13 -26.49
CA LEU A 109 13.06 10.55 -25.84
C LEU A 109 11.74 11.08 -26.41
N ASP A 110 11.66 11.34 -27.72
CA ASP A 110 10.51 12.00 -28.37
C ASP A 110 9.16 11.31 -28.12
N TRP A 111 9.17 10.00 -27.89
CA TRP A 111 7.98 9.23 -27.50
C TRP A 111 7.40 9.66 -26.13
N PHE A 112 8.16 10.39 -25.32
CA PHE A 112 7.77 10.88 -24.00
C PHE A 112 7.09 12.26 -24.06
N MET A 113 6.92 12.85 -25.25
CA MET A 113 6.33 14.19 -25.41
C MET A 113 4.82 14.25 -25.17
N ASP A 114 4.10 13.13 -25.29
CA ASP A 114 2.65 13.09 -25.05
C ASP A 114 2.32 12.85 -23.56
N GLN A 115 1.33 13.58 -23.06
CA GLN A 115 0.79 13.45 -21.69
C GLN A 115 0.47 12.00 -21.31
N ASN A 116 0.00 11.19 -22.26
CA ASN A 116 -0.39 9.81 -22.00
C ASN A 116 0.82 8.89 -21.77
N HIS A 117 1.93 9.12 -22.50
CA HIS A 117 3.17 8.39 -22.31
C HIS A 117 3.84 8.75 -20.98
N ILE A 118 3.75 10.02 -20.57
CA ILE A 118 4.16 10.47 -19.24
C ILE A 118 3.36 9.74 -18.16
N LEU A 119 2.03 9.76 -18.25
CA LEU A 119 1.16 9.09 -17.28
C LEU A 119 1.43 7.58 -17.20
N THR A 120 1.58 6.93 -18.35
CA THR A 120 1.89 5.50 -18.45
C THR A 120 3.18 5.17 -17.72
N THR A 121 4.22 6.00 -17.92
CA THR A 121 5.52 5.85 -17.27
C THR A 121 5.43 6.03 -15.77
N PHE A 122 4.69 7.03 -15.27
CA PHE A 122 4.43 7.17 -13.84
C PHE A 122 3.72 5.96 -13.25
N GLY A 123 2.74 5.39 -13.96
CA GLY A 123 2.08 4.14 -13.58
C GLY A 123 3.08 2.98 -13.46
N ILE A 124 3.94 2.78 -14.46
CA ILE A 124 4.98 1.74 -14.46
C ILE A 124 5.98 1.97 -13.31
N LEU A 125 6.46 3.20 -13.13
CA LEU A 125 7.36 3.56 -12.03
C LEU A 125 6.71 3.31 -10.67
N GLY A 126 5.41 3.55 -10.54
CA GLY A 126 4.64 3.23 -9.34
C GLY A 126 4.55 1.72 -9.06
N VAL A 127 4.38 0.90 -10.09
CA VAL A 127 4.44 -0.57 -9.98
C VAL A 127 5.83 -1.03 -9.53
N LEU A 128 6.88 -0.49 -10.15
CA LEU A 128 8.27 -0.80 -9.78
C LEU A 128 8.59 -0.32 -8.35
N GLY A 129 8.13 0.87 -7.97
CA GLY A 129 8.25 1.40 -6.62
C GLY A 129 7.51 0.56 -5.59
N THR A 130 6.35 0.01 -5.94
CA THR A 130 5.60 -0.94 -5.09
C THR A 130 6.38 -2.24 -4.90
N GLU A 131 6.98 -2.77 -5.96
CA GLU A 131 7.84 -3.95 -5.88
C GLU A 131 9.09 -3.70 -5.05
N ALA A 132 9.71 -2.54 -5.20
CA ALA A 132 10.82 -2.12 -4.37
C ALA A 132 10.38 -2.05 -2.90
N HIS A 133 9.25 -1.40 -2.61
CA HIS A 133 8.69 -1.30 -1.25
C HIS A 133 8.40 -2.69 -0.64
N ARG A 134 7.86 -3.62 -1.43
CA ARG A 134 7.66 -5.00 -1.00
C ARG A 134 9.00 -5.67 -0.66
N ARG A 135 10.02 -5.52 -1.52
CA ARG A 135 11.36 -6.10 -1.31
C ARG A 135 12.09 -5.54 -0.09
N SER A 136 11.76 -4.33 0.35
CA SER A 136 12.34 -3.79 1.59
C SER A 136 11.86 -4.51 2.85
N HIS A 137 10.68 -5.15 2.82
CA HIS A 137 10.16 -5.88 3.97
C HIS A 137 10.82 -7.25 4.09
N ARG A 138 11.45 -7.49 5.25
CA ARG A 138 12.08 -8.77 5.59
C ARG A 138 11.69 -9.16 7.00
N TYR A 139 11.36 -10.43 7.18
CA TYR A 139 11.01 -10.97 8.49
C TYR A 139 11.90 -12.18 8.79
N TYR A 140 12.35 -12.28 10.04
CA TYR A 140 13.15 -13.40 10.50
C TYR A 140 12.54 -13.96 11.78
N ILE A 141 12.36 -15.28 11.78
CA ILE A 141 11.90 -16.08 12.91
C ILE A 141 13.14 -16.78 13.46
N THR A 142 13.50 -16.46 14.70
CA THR A 142 14.59 -17.15 15.42
C THR A 142 14.02 -18.00 16.54
N ASN A 143 14.85 -18.77 17.23
CA ASN A 143 14.43 -19.54 18.39
C ASN A 143 14.00 -18.68 19.59
N TRP A 144 14.36 -17.38 19.65
CA TRP A 144 14.06 -16.52 20.81
C TRP A 144 13.15 -15.32 20.49
N ARG A 145 13.12 -14.85 19.25
CA ARG A 145 12.42 -13.60 18.88
C ARG A 145 12.03 -13.54 17.41
N LEU A 146 11.11 -12.63 17.13
CA LEU A 146 10.76 -12.18 15.79
C LEU A 146 11.52 -10.90 15.47
N ILE A 147 12.12 -10.84 14.29
CA ILE A 147 12.79 -9.64 13.78
C ILE A 147 12.06 -9.19 12.52
N MET A 148 11.51 -7.99 12.56
CA MET A 148 10.78 -7.37 11.44
C MET A 148 11.57 -6.17 10.95
N GLU A 149 11.87 -6.13 9.65
CA GLU A 149 12.67 -5.06 9.03
C GLU A 149 11.87 -4.33 7.95
N SER A 150 11.61 -3.05 8.25
CA SER A 150 11.19 -1.91 7.43
C SER A 150 12.32 -1.18 6.69
N GLY A 151 12.25 -0.79 5.41
CA GLY A 151 13.06 0.36 4.96
C GLY A 151 13.55 0.44 3.51
N HIS A 152 13.28 1.59 2.87
CA HIS A 152 13.78 1.95 1.54
C HIS A 152 15.00 2.89 1.58
N LEU A 153 14.99 3.86 2.51
CA LEU A 153 16.05 4.88 2.70
C LEU A 153 16.58 4.94 4.14
N GLY A 154 15.92 4.25 5.08
CA GLY A 154 16.31 4.11 6.47
C GLY A 154 15.84 2.77 7.00
N VAL A 155 16.67 2.10 7.81
CA VAL A 155 16.36 0.76 8.33
C VAL A 155 15.56 0.88 9.61
N HIS A 156 14.27 0.58 9.54
CA HIS A 156 13.39 0.41 10.69
C HIS A 156 13.39 -1.06 11.08
N ARG A 157 14.26 -1.43 12.02
CA ARG A 157 14.27 -2.78 12.61
C ARG A 157 13.46 -2.79 13.89
N ARG A 158 12.51 -3.72 14.00
CA ARG A 158 11.81 -4.03 15.25
C ARG A 158 12.07 -5.47 15.64
N THR A 159 12.33 -5.67 16.92
CA THR A 159 12.58 -7.00 17.49
C THR A 159 11.56 -7.27 18.58
N LEU A 160 10.95 -8.45 18.56
CA LEU A 160 9.91 -8.87 19.48
C LEU A 160 10.22 -10.23 20.09
N LEU A 161 10.51 -10.27 21.38
CA LEU A 161 10.78 -11.51 22.12
C LEU A 161 9.49 -12.31 22.31
N TYR A 162 9.55 -13.63 22.21
CA TYR A 162 8.38 -14.50 22.35
C TYR A 162 7.66 -14.33 23.69
N LYS A 163 8.42 -14.15 24.78
CA LYS A 163 7.86 -13.90 26.12
C LYS A 163 6.99 -12.65 26.24
N ASN A 164 7.11 -11.71 25.29
CA ASN A 164 6.35 -10.46 25.28
C ASN A 164 5.13 -10.52 24.35
N ILE A 165 4.92 -11.66 23.65
CA ILE A 165 3.77 -11.90 22.79
C ILE A 165 2.70 -12.56 23.65
N ASN A 166 1.57 -11.89 23.80
CA ASN A 166 0.43 -12.41 24.54
C ASN A 166 -0.49 -13.22 23.63
N ASP A 167 -0.65 -12.79 22.39
CA ASP A 167 -1.55 -13.41 21.41
C ASP A 167 -1.05 -13.19 19.98
N LEU A 168 -1.49 -14.03 19.06
CA LEU A 168 -1.16 -13.99 17.63
C LEU A 168 -2.43 -14.10 16.80
N VAL A 169 -2.67 -13.09 15.96
CA VAL A 169 -3.83 -13.06 15.07
C VAL A 169 -3.36 -13.25 13.62
N VAL A 170 -4.06 -14.11 12.88
CA VAL A 170 -3.85 -14.30 11.45
C VAL A 170 -4.99 -13.62 10.68
N GLU A 171 -4.64 -12.67 9.83
CA GLU A 171 -5.57 -12.01 8.91
C GLU A 171 -5.33 -12.43 7.46
N GLN A 172 -6.35 -12.96 6.80
CA GLN A 172 -6.31 -13.27 5.38
C GLN A 172 -7.45 -12.57 4.64
N SER A 173 -7.09 -11.72 3.67
CA SER A 173 -8.05 -11.16 2.72
C SER A 173 -8.54 -12.23 1.74
N PHE A 174 -9.64 -12.00 1.03
CA PHE A 174 -10.16 -12.94 0.04
C PHE A 174 -9.09 -13.38 -1.00
N PRO A 175 -8.33 -12.46 -1.64
CA PRO A 175 -7.19 -12.85 -2.48
C PRO A 175 -6.11 -13.61 -1.69
N GLY A 176 -5.91 -13.25 -0.42
CA GLY A 176 -4.99 -13.97 0.48
C GLY A 176 -5.37 -15.42 0.70
N LYS A 177 -6.65 -15.75 0.81
CA LYS A 177 -7.12 -17.15 0.91
C LYS A 177 -6.86 -17.93 -0.38
N VAL A 178 -7.14 -17.33 -1.54
CA VAL A 178 -6.95 -17.97 -2.85
C VAL A 178 -5.48 -18.24 -3.13
N PHE A 179 -4.60 -17.28 -2.85
CA PHE A 179 -3.16 -17.38 -3.13
C PHE A 179 -2.33 -17.76 -1.90
N ASN A 180 -2.97 -18.20 -0.82
CA ASN A 180 -2.37 -18.63 0.45
C ASN A 180 -1.31 -17.66 1.02
N PHE A 181 -1.69 -16.39 1.16
CA PHE A 181 -0.91 -15.37 1.87
C PHE A 181 -1.78 -14.64 2.91
N GLY A 182 -1.15 -14.19 3.99
CA GLY A 182 -1.84 -13.46 5.06
C GLY A 182 -0.90 -12.62 5.89
N THR A 183 -1.46 -11.87 6.82
CA THR A 183 -0.71 -11.04 7.74
C THR A 183 -0.80 -11.64 9.14
N ILE A 184 0.35 -11.78 9.80
CA ILE A 184 0.40 -12.25 11.19
C ILE A 184 0.66 -11.04 12.09
N ILE A 185 -0.22 -10.85 13.05
CA ILE A 185 -0.26 -9.70 13.95
C ILE A 185 0.07 -10.19 15.37
N PRO A 186 1.30 -9.99 15.86
CA PRO A 186 1.61 -10.28 17.26
C PRO A 186 1.04 -9.17 18.14
N ILE A 187 0.30 -9.57 19.18
CA ILE A 187 -0.29 -8.67 20.18
C ILE A 187 0.56 -8.71 21.45
N THR A 188 0.98 -7.54 21.94
CA THR A 188 1.76 -7.42 23.18
C THR A 188 0.99 -6.71 24.28
N ALA A 189 1.40 -6.90 25.53
CA ALA A 189 0.84 -6.21 26.69
C ALA A 189 0.92 -4.66 26.59
N SER A 190 1.87 -4.15 25.81
CA SER A 190 2.05 -2.71 25.58
C SER A 190 1.18 -2.13 24.46
N GLY A 191 0.25 -2.92 23.89
CA GLY A 191 -0.64 -2.49 22.82
C GLY A 191 -0.02 -2.50 21.42
N LEU A 192 1.14 -3.15 21.22
CA LEU A 192 1.65 -3.40 19.88
C LEU A 192 0.67 -4.34 19.16
N GLY A 193 0.26 -3.98 17.95
CA GLY A 193 -0.66 -4.77 17.14
C GLY A 193 -2.13 -4.43 17.38
N LEU A 194 -2.42 -3.52 18.31
CA LEU A 194 -3.75 -2.96 18.55
C LEU A 194 -3.90 -1.61 17.82
N GLY A 195 -4.98 -1.45 17.06
CA GLY A 195 -5.40 -0.19 16.47
C GLY A 195 -6.68 0.32 17.14
N ASP A 196 -6.71 1.61 17.45
CA ASP A 196 -7.93 2.27 17.92
C ASP A 196 -8.77 2.68 16.71
N ASP A 197 -9.72 1.83 16.30
CA ASP A 197 -10.71 2.21 15.30
C ASP A 197 -11.79 3.07 15.99
N PHE A 198 -11.71 4.40 15.83
CA PHE A 198 -12.85 5.28 16.07
C PHE A 198 -13.88 5.05 14.96
N SER A 199 -14.76 4.08 15.18
CA SER A 199 -15.94 3.85 14.35
C SER A 199 -16.98 4.94 14.63
N MET A 200 -17.03 5.98 13.80
CA MET A 200 -18.16 6.91 13.73
C MET A 200 -19.18 6.42 12.69
N VAL A 201 -19.78 5.24 12.95
CA VAL A 201 -20.94 4.76 12.19
C VAL A 201 -22.16 5.01 13.05
N GLY A 202 -22.84 6.13 12.83
CA GLY A 202 -24.06 6.46 13.57
C GLY A 202 -24.62 7.88 13.45
N ALA A 203 -23.98 8.80 12.73
CA ALA A 203 -24.42 10.22 12.68
C ALA A 203 -24.78 10.72 11.27
N ALA A 204 -25.34 9.86 10.40
CA ALA A 204 -25.84 10.26 9.09
C ALA A 204 -27.30 9.89 8.86
N VAL A 205 -28.11 9.81 9.91
CA VAL A 205 -29.58 9.85 9.82
C VAL A 205 -30.08 10.81 10.90
N GLY A 206 -30.55 11.98 10.48
CA GLY A 206 -31.18 12.98 11.34
C GLY A 206 -30.29 14.18 11.66
N GLY A 207 -30.54 15.28 10.95
CA GLY A 207 -29.84 16.54 11.17
C GLY A 207 -30.06 17.11 12.57
N ARG A 208 -28.96 17.46 13.23
CA ARG A 208 -28.73 18.69 14.02
C ARG A 208 -27.36 18.56 14.69
N ALA A 209 -26.50 19.55 14.45
CA ALA A 209 -25.25 19.70 15.17
C ALA A 209 -25.50 19.90 16.67
N MET A 210 -24.69 19.28 17.54
CA MET A 210 -24.04 19.93 18.69
C MET A 210 -23.26 18.91 19.56
N VAL A 211 -21.96 19.16 19.69
CA VAL A 211 -21.09 19.04 20.89
C VAL A 211 -21.17 17.78 21.77
N GLY A 212 -20.05 17.04 21.77
CA GLY A 212 -19.38 16.49 22.96
C GLY A 212 -20.24 15.88 24.06
N ALA A 213 -20.60 14.60 23.91
CA ALA A 213 -20.88 13.63 24.97
C ALA A 213 -21.28 12.30 24.31
N GLY A 214 -20.30 11.57 23.79
CA GLY A 214 -20.57 10.28 23.14
C GLY A 214 -19.49 9.30 23.53
N GLY A 215 -19.81 8.39 24.47
CA GLY A 215 -18.97 7.27 24.85
C GLY A 215 -18.73 6.37 23.64
N GLY A 216 -17.72 6.71 22.84
CA GLY A 216 -17.20 5.85 21.80
C GLY A 216 -16.50 4.68 22.48
N LYS A 217 -17.08 3.48 22.36
CA LYS A 217 -16.36 2.27 22.73
C LYS A 217 -15.27 2.09 21.67
N ALA A 218 -14.03 2.44 22.02
CA ALA A 218 -12.86 2.13 21.21
C ALA A 218 -12.79 0.61 21.07
N VAL A 219 -13.21 0.09 19.91
CA VAL A 219 -13.04 -1.33 19.60
C VAL A 219 -11.62 -1.45 19.09
N SER A 220 -10.75 -1.97 19.95
CA SER A 220 -9.36 -2.25 19.61
C SER A 220 -9.33 -3.40 18.61
N THR A 221 -9.25 -3.08 17.32
CA THR A 221 -9.09 -4.07 16.26
C THR A 221 -7.59 -4.35 16.08
N PRO A 222 -7.18 -5.59 15.84
CA PRO A 222 -5.77 -5.88 15.57
C PRO A 222 -5.31 -5.15 14.29
N ARG A 223 -4.63 -4.02 14.44
CA ARG A 223 -4.02 -3.28 13.33
C ARG A 223 -2.65 -2.76 13.77
N GLY A 224 -1.61 -3.25 13.13
CA GLY A 224 -0.26 -2.70 13.25
C GLY A 224 0.15 -1.91 12.01
N ARG A 225 1.08 -0.97 12.17
CA ARG A 225 1.81 -0.42 11.02
C ARG A 225 2.63 -1.53 10.38
N SER A 226 2.77 -1.52 9.06
CA SER A 226 3.47 -2.55 8.25
C SER A 226 4.83 -3.02 8.81
N HIS A 227 5.56 -2.15 9.52
CA HIS A 227 6.87 -2.46 10.12
C HIS A 227 6.79 -3.14 11.51
N HIS A 228 5.58 -3.48 11.97
CA HIS A 228 5.29 -4.10 13.26
C HIS A 228 4.51 -5.41 13.13
N LEU A 229 4.23 -5.81 11.88
CA LEU A 229 3.47 -6.99 11.51
C LEU A 229 4.31 -7.85 10.58
N LEU A 230 4.03 -9.15 10.53
CA LEU A 230 4.49 -9.96 9.41
C LEU A 230 3.46 -9.84 8.28
N GLU A 231 3.57 -8.77 7.49
CA GLU A 231 2.64 -8.48 6.40
C GLU A 231 2.88 -9.38 5.19
N GLY A 232 1.81 -10.03 4.71
CA GLY A 232 1.84 -10.75 3.45
C GLY A 232 2.64 -12.06 3.46
N VAL A 233 2.81 -12.71 4.60
CA VAL A 233 3.50 -13.99 4.71
C VAL A 233 2.79 -15.07 3.90
N GLY A 234 3.54 -15.81 3.09
CA GLY A 234 3.03 -16.99 2.40
C GLY A 234 2.85 -18.16 3.37
N ARG A 235 1.73 -18.90 3.22
CA ARG A 235 1.30 -19.97 4.13
C ARG A 235 1.23 -19.48 5.59
N PRO A 236 0.38 -18.50 5.89
CA PRO A 236 0.38 -17.83 7.19
C PRO A 236 0.02 -18.76 8.35
N GLU A 237 -0.78 -19.80 8.12
CA GLU A 237 -1.13 -20.81 9.14
C GLU A 237 0.10 -21.62 9.58
N GLU A 238 0.90 -22.15 8.64
CA GLU A 238 2.14 -22.86 8.97
C GLU A 238 3.11 -21.98 9.78
N VAL A 239 3.19 -20.70 9.42
CA VAL A 239 4.07 -19.74 10.10
C VAL A 239 3.52 -19.39 11.48
N HIS A 240 2.21 -19.24 11.61
CA HIS A 240 1.55 -19.03 12.89
C HIS A 240 1.80 -20.19 13.86
N ASP A 241 1.58 -21.42 13.42
CA ASP A 241 1.77 -22.61 14.23
C ASP A 241 3.23 -22.80 14.64
N LEU A 242 4.16 -22.48 13.73
CA LEU A 242 5.59 -22.43 14.04
C LEU A 242 5.87 -21.43 15.18
N ILE A 243 5.34 -20.21 15.10
CA ILE A 243 5.59 -19.19 16.13
C ILE A 243 4.99 -19.62 17.47
N ILE A 244 3.78 -20.20 17.48
CA ILE A 244 3.16 -20.73 18.70
C ILE A 244 4.02 -21.83 19.34
N SER A 245 4.53 -22.77 18.54
CA SER A 245 5.39 -23.85 19.05
C SER A 245 6.65 -23.30 19.72
N LEU A 246 7.23 -22.23 19.16
CA LEU A 246 8.40 -21.57 19.71
C LEU A 246 8.06 -20.81 20.99
N MET A 247 6.90 -20.15 21.06
CA MET A 247 6.43 -19.50 22.28
C MET A 247 6.27 -20.49 23.44
N HIS A 248 5.80 -21.71 23.18
CA HIS A 248 5.67 -22.74 24.21
C HIS A 248 7.01 -23.35 24.63
N SER A 249 7.95 -23.54 23.70
CA SER A 249 9.28 -24.08 24.02
C SER A 249 10.15 -23.17 24.90
N GLN A 250 9.78 -21.89 25.01
CA GLN A 250 10.54 -20.85 25.74
C GLN A 250 9.89 -20.48 27.09
N ARG A 251 8.82 -21.17 27.50
CA ARG A 251 8.25 -21.11 28.85
C ARG A 251 8.92 -22.14 29.75
#